data_AF-A0A376THD5-F1
#
_entry.id   AF-A0A376THD5-F1
#
_cell.length_a   1.000
_cell.length_b   1.000
_cell.length_c   1.000
_cell.angle_alpha   90.00
_cell.angle_beta   90.00
_cell.angle_gamma   90.00
#
_symmetry.space_group_name_H-M   'P 1'
#
loop_
_entity.id
_entity.type
_entity.pdbx_description
1 polymer ?
#
loop_
_entity_poly.entity_id
_entity_poly.type
_entity_poly.pdbx_seq_one_letter_code
_entity_poly.pdbx_strand_id
1 'polypeptide(L)'
;MADAHIVLTNLTSQIGREEPNKVTLTGDANLDMNSLFGSQKATMKLKLKALPVFDKEKGAIFLKEMEVVDATVQPEKMQTVMQTLPSLFEPGITQLL
;
A
#
# COMPACT_ATOMS: atom_id res chain seq x y z
N MET A 1 1.76 17.18 14.09
CA MET A 1 1.36 15.81 13.70
C MET A 1 0.75 15.92 12.32
N ALA A 2 1.17 15.08 11.38
CA ALA A 2 0.59 15.04 10.04
C ALA A 2 -0.45 13.90 10.00
N ASP A 3 -1.57 14.16 9.37
CA ASP A 3 -2.63 13.19 9.11
C ASP A 3 -2.64 12.84 7.62
N ALA A 4 -2.95 11.60 7.31
CA ALA A 4 -3.00 11.11 5.94
C ALA A 4 -4.19 10.17 5.76
N HIS A 5 -5.09 10.52 4.85
CA HIS A 5 -6.16 9.64 4.40
C HIS A 5 -5.78 9.03 3.05
N ILE A 6 -5.84 7.69 2.96
CA ILE A 6 -5.48 6.96 1.75
C ILE A 6 -6.66 6.10 1.31
N VAL A 7 -7.00 6.18 0.03
CA VAL A 7 -7.99 5.31 -0.62
C VAL A 7 -7.30 4.51 -1.71
N LEU A 8 -7.31 3.18 -1.56
CA LEU A 8 -6.74 2.23 -2.52
C LEU A 8 -7.84 1.65 -3.40
N THR A 9 -7.63 1.65 -4.72
CA THR A 9 -8.59 1.23 -5.74
C THR A 9 -7.90 0.48 -6.87
N ASN A 10 -8.70 -0.17 -7.72
CA ASN A 10 -8.20 -0.86 -8.93
C ASN A 10 -7.12 -1.92 -8.65
N LEU A 11 -7.26 -2.63 -7.53
CA LEU A 11 -6.33 -3.69 -7.15
C LEU A 11 -6.38 -4.84 -8.15
N THR A 12 -5.21 -5.17 -8.70
CA THR A 12 -5.01 -6.29 -9.62
C THR A 12 -3.93 -7.21 -9.08
N SER A 13 -4.20 -8.52 -9.04
CA SER A 13 -3.29 -9.51 -8.47
C SER A 13 -2.55 -10.33 -9.52
N GLN A 14 -1.28 -10.63 -9.25
CA GLN A 14 -0.49 -11.65 -9.94
C GLN A 14 0.03 -12.65 -8.91
N ILE A 15 -0.24 -13.94 -9.12
CA ILE A 15 0.06 -15.00 -8.14
C ILE A 15 1.23 -15.85 -8.66
N GLY A 16 2.30 -15.98 -7.88
CA GLY A 16 3.40 -16.91 -8.16
C GLY A 16 4.26 -16.57 -9.38
N ARG A 17 4.12 -15.36 -9.95
CA ARG A 17 4.79 -14.97 -11.21
C ARG A 17 6.22 -14.47 -11.01
N GLU A 18 6.44 -13.67 -9.97
CA GLU A 18 7.77 -13.16 -9.61
C GLU A 18 8.46 -14.10 -8.62
N GLU A 19 7.76 -14.48 -7.55
CA GLU A 19 8.21 -15.46 -6.56
C GLU A 19 7.14 -16.56 -6.39
N PRO A 20 7.51 -17.86 -6.45
CA PRO A 20 6.55 -18.97 -6.53
C PRO A 20 5.48 -19.05 -5.42
N ASN A 21 5.70 -18.40 -4.28
CA ASN A 21 4.85 -18.45 -3.10
C ASN A 21 4.30 -17.08 -2.68
N LYS A 22 4.48 -16.04 -3.48
CA LYS A 22 4.01 -14.68 -3.15
C LYS A 22 2.96 -14.22 -4.15
N VAL A 23 2.15 -13.27 -3.70
CA VAL A 23 1.20 -12.51 -4.52
C VAL A 23 1.73 -11.10 -4.68
N THR A 24 1.79 -10.62 -5.91
CA THR A 24 2.01 -9.20 -6.22
C THR A 24 0.65 -8.55 -6.45
N LEU A 25 0.42 -7.37 -5.86
CA LEU A 25 -0.73 -6.52 -6.15
C LEU A 25 -0.26 -5.23 -6.81
N THR A 26 -0.95 -4.77 -7.83
CA THR A 26 -0.81 -3.39 -8.34
C THR A 26 -2.10 -2.64 -8.14
N GLY A 27 -2.03 -1.34 -7.83
CA GLY A 27 -3.23 -0.54 -7.62
C GLY A 27 -2.99 0.97 -7.67
N ASP A 28 -4.10 1.69 -7.65
CA ASP A 28 -4.14 3.15 -7.64
C ASP A 28 -4.49 3.64 -6.24
N ALA A 29 -3.75 4.61 -5.73
CA ALA A 29 -4.06 5.22 -4.44
C ALA A 29 -4.24 6.73 -4.55
N ASN A 30 -5.29 7.24 -3.92
CA ASN A 30 -5.48 8.67 -3.68
C ASN A 30 -5.09 8.98 -2.24
N LEU A 31 -4.29 10.01 -2.05
CA LEU A 31 -3.75 10.44 -0.77
C LEU A 31 -4.19 11.88 -0.51
N ASP A 32 -4.80 12.12 0.65
CA ASP A 32 -5.12 13.44 1.17
C ASP A 32 -4.33 13.64 2.48
N MET A 33 -3.31 14.50 2.43
CA MET A 33 -2.43 14.76 3.57
C MET A 33 -2.74 16.11 4.18
N ASN A 34 -2.85 16.15 5.50
CA ASN A 34 -3.05 17.36 6.28
C ASN A 34 -1.88 17.56 7.24
N SER A 35 -1.26 18.75 7.19
CA SER A 35 -0.16 19.13 8.07
C SER A 35 -0.40 20.51 8.68
N LEU A 36 0.43 20.89 9.65
CA LEU A 36 0.41 22.23 10.26
C LEU A 36 0.60 23.36 9.23
N PHE A 37 1.20 23.05 8.08
CA PHE A 37 1.53 24.01 7.03
C PHE A 37 0.60 23.93 5.81
N GLY A 38 -0.45 23.11 5.87
CA GLY A 38 -1.48 23.01 4.85
C GLY A 38 -1.80 21.57 4.41
N SER A 39 -2.82 21.47 3.55
CA SER A 39 -3.32 20.23 2.96
C SER A 39 -2.75 20.00 1.56
N GLN A 40 -2.37 18.77 1.25
CA GLN A 40 -1.84 18.37 -0.05
C GLN A 40 -2.49 17.08 -0.53
N LYS A 41 -2.91 17.04 -1.79
CA LYS A 41 -3.43 15.85 -2.44
C LYS A 41 -2.39 15.24 -3.36
N ALA A 42 -2.35 13.92 -3.40
CA ALA A 42 -1.48 13.17 -4.30
C ALA A 42 -2.20 11.94 -4.85
N THR A 43 -1.75 11.50 -6.02
CA THR A 43 -2.15 10.21 -6.60
C THR A 43 -0.92 9.32 -6.72
N MET A 44 -1.11 8.02 -6.58
CA MET A 44 -0.03 7.04 -6.58
C MET A 44 -0.37 5.81 -7.40
N LYS A 45 0.64 5.24 -8.04
CA LYS A 45 0.63 3.84 -8.48
C LYS A 45 1.48 3.04 -7.51
N LEU A 46 0.90 1.98 -6.96
CA LEU A 46 1.57 1.11 -6.00
C LEU A 46 1.76 -0.28 -6.59
N LYS A 47 2.92 -0.88 -6.30
CA LYS A 47 3.19 -2.30 -6.41
C LYS A 47 3.46 -2.84 -5.01
N LEU A 48 2.66 -3.80 -4.58
CA LEU A 48 2.75 -4.45 -3.28
C LEU A 48 3.09 -5.93 -3.46
N LYS A 49 3.73 -6.53 -2.47
CA LYS A 49 3.96 -7.98 -2.41
C LYS A 49 3.48 -8.52 -1.06
N ALA A 50 2.97 -9.74 -1.03
CA ALA A 50 2.44 -10.36 0.18
C ALA A 50 2.54 -11.90 0.12
N LEU A 51 2.50 -12.53 1.30
CA LEU A 51 2.39 -13.98 1.48
C LEU A 51 0.91 -14.38 1.63
N PRO A 52 0.34 -15.16 0.70
CA PRO A 52 -1.00 -15.73 0.88
C PRO A 52 -0.95 -16.84 1.95
N VAL A 53 -1.74 -16.69 3.00
CA VAL A 53 -1.86 -17.67 4.08
C VAL A 53 -3.32 -18.09 4.23
N PHE A 54 -3.58 -19.39 4.12
CA PHE A 54 -4.90 -19.95 4.35
C PHE A 54 -5.17 -20.11 5.85
N ASP A 55 -6.21 -19.45 6.35
CA ASP A 55 -6.74 -19.60 7.69
C ASP A 55 -7.89 -20.63 7.64
N LYS A 56 -7.67 -21.78 8.28
CA LYS A 56 -8.62 -22.90 8.28
C LYS A 56 -9.88 -22.61 9.09
N GLU A 57 -9.76 -21.87 10.19
CA GLU A 57 -10.90 -21.56 11.06
C GLU A 57 -11.86 -20.62 10.37
N LYS A 58 -11.32 -19.69 9.59
CA LYS A 58 -12.11 -18.69 8.84
C LYS A 58 -12.45 -19.13 7.41
N GLY A 59 -11.85 -20.20 6.91
CA GLY A 59 -12.05 -20.70 5.55
C GLY A 59 -11.64 -19.68 4.48
N ALA A 60 -10.62 -18.85 4.75
CA ALA A 60 -10.25 -17.71 3.92
C ALA A 60 -8.74 -17.63 3.70
N ILE A 61 -8.33 -16.98 2.61
CA ILE A 61 -6.94 -16.65 2.33
C ILE A 61 -6.71 -15.19 2.69
N PHE A 62 -5.68 -14.95 3.51
CA PHE A 62 -5.23 -13.63 3.93
C PHE A 62 -3.90 -13.31 3.27
N LEU A 63 -3.68 -12.03 2.94
CA LEU A 63 -2.43 -11.56 2.35
C LEU A 63 -1.58 -10.92 3.44
N LYS A 64 -0.75 -11.75 4.08
CA LYS A 64 0.11 -11.37 5.19
C LYS A 64 1.46 -10.84 4.70
N GLU A 65 2.22 -10.23 5.61
CA GLU A 65 3.55 -9.68 5.30
C GLU A 65 3.52 -8.74 4.08
N MET A 66 2.50 -7.87 4.02
CA MET A 66 2.35 -6.98 2.89
C MET A 66 3.42 -5.89 2.92
N GLU A 67 4.15 -5.76 1.82
CA GLU A 67 5.23 -4.79 1.65
C GLU A 67 5.01 -3.96 0.39
N VAL A 68 5.45 -2.70 0.42
CA VAL A 68 5.49 -1.84 -0.78
C VAL A 68 6.78 -2.13 -1.53
N VAL A 69 6.67 -2.69 -2.73
CA VAL A 69 7.82 -3.01 -3.60
C VAL A 69 8.19 -1.83 -4.49
N ASP A 70 7.18 -1.10 -4.97
CA ASP A 70 7.37 0.10 -5.79
C ASP A 70 6.23 1.09 -5.57
N ALA A 71 6.55 2.37 -5.66
CA ALA A 71 5.57 3.45 -5.53
C ALA A 71 6.00 4.66 -6.38
N THR A 72 5.10 5.09 -7.25
CA THR A 72 5.24 6.36 -7.97
C THR A 72 4.15 7.31 -7.53
N VAL A 73 4.48 8.58 -7.30
CA VAL A 73 3.56 9.59 -6.77
C VAL A 73 3.52 10.82 -7.64
N GLN A 74 2.35 11.44 -7.72
CA GLN A 74 2.15 12.75 -8.34
C GLN A 74 1.42 13.68 -7.37
N PRO A 75 1.82 14.96 -7.27
CA PRO A 75 2.92 15.60 -8.00
C PRO A 75 4.30 15.18 -7.47
N GLU A 76 5.33 15.22 -8.32
CA GLU A 76 6.71 14.76 -8.02
C GLU A 76 7.32 15.36 -6.73
N LYS A 77 6.95 16.59 -6.37
CA LYS A 77 7.36 17.21 -5.10
C LYS A 77 6.93 16.45 -3.84
N MET A 78 5.96 15.53 -3.95
CA MET A 78 5.50 14.64 -2.88
C MET A 78 6.35 13.37 -2.76
N GLN A 79 7.27 13.12 -3.70
CA GLN A 79 8.10 11.90 -3.71
C GLN A 79 9.04 11.82 -2.50
N THR A 80 9.53 12.95 -2.00
CA THR A 80 10.33 13.01 -0.77
C THR A 80 9.50 12.70 0.48
N VAL A 81 8.22 13.07 0.48
CA VAL A 81 7.27 12.72 1.55
C VAL A 81 7.00 11.21 1.55
N MET A 82 6.90 10.60 0.37
CA MET A 82 6.75 9.15 0.19
C MET A 82 7.90 8.31 0.76
N GLN A 83 9.12 8.84 0.83
CA GLN A 83 10.24 8.11 1.44
C GLN A 83 10.05 7.88 2.94
N THR A 84 9.21 8.68 3.59
CA THR A 84 8.84 8.49 5.01
C THR A 84 7.59 7.61 5.19
N LEU A 85 6.83 7.37 4.11
CA LEU A 85 5.55 6.67 4.18
C LEU A 85 5.61 5.21 4.63
N PRO A 86 6.64 4.38 4.34
CA PRO A 86 6.67 2.99 4.82
C PRO A 86 6.41 2.87 6.33
N SER A 87 6.98 3.79 7.12
CA SER A 87 6.77 3.84 8.58
C SER A 87 5.34 4.19 9.01
N LEU A 88 4.56 4.88 8.15
CA LEU A 88 3.16 5.25 8.38
C LEU A 88 2.17 4.21 7.80
N PHE A 89 2.57 3.55 6.71
CA PHE A 89 1.71 2.72 5.86
C PHE A 89 1.72 1.24 6.25
N GLU A 90 2.89 0.70 6.59
CA GLU A 90 3.05 -0.73 6.95
C GLU A 90 2.19 -1.15 8.16
N PRO A 91 2.07 -0.36 9.24
CA PRO A 91 1.20 -0.73 10.36
C PRO A 91 -0.28 -0.79 9.97
N GLY A 92 -0.73 0.12 9.09
CA GLY A 92 -2.13 0.19 8.65
C GLY A 92 -2.51 -0.95 7.72
N ILE A 93 -1.67 -1.28 6.74
CA ILE A 93 -1.91 -2.40 5.82
C ILE A 93 -1.93 -3.74 6.57
N THR A 94 -0.97 -3.96 7.48
CA THR A 94 -0.86 -5.23 8.22
C THR A 94 -2.06 -5.48 9.15
N GLN A 95 -2.78 -4.43 9.56
CA GLN A 95 -3.99 -4.58 10.38
C GLN A 95 -5.25 -4.89 9.57
N LEU A 96 -5.27 -4.58 8.26
CA LEU A 96 -6.46 -4.75 7.42
C LEU A 96 -6.53 -6.10 6.70
N LEU A 97 -5.42 -6.83 6.58
CA LEU A 97 -5.25 -8.01 5.73
C LEU A 97 -4.69 -9.22 6.47
#